data_AF-A0A1F7X6M6-F1
#
_entry.id   AF-A0A1F7X6M6-F1
#
_cell.length_a   1.000
_cell.length_b   1.000
_cell.length_c   1.000
_cell.angle_alpha   90.00
_cell.angle_beta   90.00
_cell.angle_gamma   90.00
#
_symmetry.space_group_name_H-M   'P 1'
#
loop_
_entity.id
_entity.type
_entity.pdbx_description
1 polymer ?
#
loop_
_entity_poly.entity_id
_entity_poly.type
_entity_poly.pdbx_seq_one_letter_code
_entity_poly.pdbx_strand_id
1 'polypeptide(L)'
;MVVLAVPIAVFAGGGFDQFGYNYDARIFVGPADGVDRILDGKVWGDPTYANDHLVMKWSRAWDDARFNGAPWTCDAWENNEWNGAAPGGSGEVWHYKIVWVGPELEDSPCWRPGGYPVWGEFEVIMDHGTTADAEHVWYAHGEPSGYGGN
;
A
#
# COMPACT_ATOMS: atom_id res chain seq x y z
N MET A 1 -44.24 -9.01 -20.83
CA MET A 1 -43.14 -9.71 -20.14
C MET A 1 -41.91 -8.82 -20.27
N VAL A 2 -41.57 -8.06 -19.22
CA VAL A 2 -40.40 -7.18 -19.23
C VAL A 2 -39.22 -8.01 -18.77
N VAL A 3 -38.27 -8.25 -19.67
CA VAL A 3 -37.01 -8.91 -19.34
C VAL A 3 -36.10 -7.84 -18.74
N LEU A 4 -35.93 -7.85 -17.41
CA LEU A 4 -34.88 -7.09 -16.75
C LEU A 4 -33.53 -7.72 -17.12
N ALA A 5 -32.76 -7.04 -17.96
CA ALA A 5 -31.36 -7.36 -18.18
C ALA A 5 -30.57 -6.94 -16.93
N VAL A 6 -30.20 -7.90 -16.10
CA VAL A 6 -29.22 -7.69 -15.03
C VAL A 6 -27.85 -7.63 -15.71
N PRO A 7 -27.10 -6.51 -15.62
CA PRO A 7 -25.74 -6.48 -16.14
C PRO A 7 -24.89 -7.41 -15.30
N ILE A 8 -24.51 -8.55 -15.85
CA ILE A 8 -23.45 -9.38 -15.31
C ILE A 8 -22.16 -8.65 -15.65
N ALA A 9 -21.48 -8.10 -14.65
CA ALA A 9 -20.15 -7.55 -14.83
C ALA A 9 -19.25 -8.68 -15.36
N VAL A 10 -18.86 -8.57 -16.63
CA VAL A 10 -17.81 -9.41 -17.21
C VAL A 10 -16.50 -8.91 -16.60
N PHE A 11 -16.05 -9.53 -15.52
CA PHE A 11 -14.66 -9.42 -15.12
C PHE A 11 -13.86 -10.06 -16.26
N ALA A 12 -13.14 -9.24 -17.03
CA ALA A 12 -12.09 -9.76 -17.89
C ALA A 12 -11.24 -10.70 -17.02
N GLY A 13 -10.92 -11.90 -17.51
CA GLY A 13 -10.00 -12.83 -16.85
C GLY A 13 -8.56 -12.31 -16.83
N GLY A 14 -8.37 -11.07 -16.37
CA GLY A 14 -7.22 -10.23 -16.65
C GLY A 14 -6.64 -9.67 -15.37
N GLY A 15 -5.43 -10.14 -15.04
CA GLY A 15 -4.44 -9.52 -14.15
C GLY A 15 -4.83 -9.32 -12.68
N PHE A 16 -5.95 -8.65 -12.42
CA PHE A 16 -6.41 -8.25 -11.11
C PHE A 16 -7.47 -9.21 -10.56
N ASP A 17 -7.37 -9.55 -9.28
CA ASP A 17 -8.42 -10.24 -8.54
C ASP A 17 -9.55 -9.28 -8.13
N GLN A 18 -10.62 -9.83 -7.53
CA GLN A 18 -11.79 -9.05 -7.11
C GLN A 18 -11.50 -7.97 -6.06
N PHE A 19 -10.34 -8.02 -5.41
CA PHE A 19 -9.93 -7.08 -4.38
C PHE A 19 -9.06 -5.96 -4.96
N GLY A 20 -8.57 -6.10 -6.20
CA GLY A 20 -7.67 -5.14 -6.84
C GLY A 20 -6.20 -5.56 -6.83
N TYR A 21 -5.87 -6.80 -6.47
CA TYR A 21 -4.50 -7.33 -6.52
C TYR A 21 -4.15 -7.94 -7.88
N ASN A 22 -3.01 -7.55 -8.45
CA ASN A 22 -2.33 -8.25 -9.52
C ASN A 22 -0.94 -8.69 -9.04
N TYR A 23 -0.85 -9.95 -8.59
CA TYR A 23 0.36 -10.53 -8.00
C TYR A 23 1.49 -10.70 -9.01
N ASP A 24 1.18 -11.04 -10.28
CA ASP A 24 2.19 -11.17 -11.33
C ASP A 24 2.92 -9.82 -11.59
N ALA A 25 2.15 -8.74 -11.59
CA ALA A 25 2.64 -7.38 -11.76
C ALA A 25 3.10 -6.72 -10.45
N ARG A 26 2.86 -7.35 -9.29
CA ARG A 26 3.13 -6.83 -7.94
C ARG A 26 2.54 -5.44 -7.70
N ILE A 27 1.26 -5.31 -8.03
CA ILE A 27 0.51 -4.06 -7.90
C ILE A 27 -0.88 -4.31 -7.32
N PHE A 28 -1.32 -3.41 -6.46
CA PHE A 28 -2.70 -3.26 -6.02
C PHE A 28 -3.24 -1.95 -6.57
N VAL A 29 -4.46 -1.97 -7.11
CA VAL A 29 -5.17 -0.76 -7.53
C VAL A 29 -6.65 -0.92 -7.20
N GLY A 30 -7.17 -0.07 -6.32
CA GLY A 30 -8.59 -0.06 -5.99
C GLY A 30 -8.91 0.72 -4.72
N PRO A 31 -10.17 0.67 -4.25
CA PRO A 31 -10.54 1.17 -2.93
C PRO A 31 -9.76 0.43 -1.83
N ALA A 32 -9.39 1.14 -0.76
CA ALA A 32 -8.64 0.54 0.35
C ALA A 32 -9.39 -0.61 1.04
N ASP A 33 -10.74 -0.64 0.96
CA ASP A 33 -11.58 -1.79 1.35
C ASP A 33 -11.10 -3.13 0.76
N GLY A 34 -10.45 -3.14 -0.40
CA GLY A 34 -9.93 -4.36 -1.01
C GLY A 34 -8.63 -4.88 -0.38
N VAL A 35 -7.84 -4.03 0.29
CA VAL A 35 -6.44 -4.35 0.62
C VAL A 35 -6.31 -5.45 1.68
N ASP A 36 -7.27 -5.56 2.59
CA ASP A 36 -7.27 -6.62 3.61
C ASP A 36 -7.98 -7.90 3.14
N ARG A 37 -8.42 -7.90 1.88
CA ARG A 37 -9.15 -8.99 1.19
C ARG A 37 -10.53 -9.25 1.81
N ILE A 38 -11.15 -8.24 2.41
CA ILE A 38 -12.50 -8.27 2.96
C ILE A 38 -13.29 -7.05 2.47
N LEU A 39 -14.23 -7.25 1.56
CA LEU A 39 -15.06 -6.15 1.05
C LEU A 39 -16.24 -5.88 2.01
N ASP A 40 -16.01 -5.21 3.13
CA ASP A 40 -17.01 -4.90 4.17
C ASP A 40 -17.22 -3.40 4.45
N GLY A 41 -16.65 -2.55 3.61
CA GLY A 41 -16.67 -1.09 3.77
C GLY A 41 -15.67 -0.60 4.81
N LYS A 42 -14.59 -1.36 5.07
CA LYS A 42 -13.55 -1.04 6.05
C LYS A 42 -12.20 -1.50 5.53
N VAL A 43 -11.16 -0.82 5.98
CA VAL A 43 -9.78 -1.30 5.83
C VAL A 43 -9.23 -1.63 7.20
N TRP A 44 -8.88 -2.90 7.42
CA TRP A 44 -8.40 -3.42 8.71
C TRP A 44 -9.33 -3.09 9.89
N GLY A 45 -10.64 -3.08 9.64
CA GLY A 45 -11.67 -2.80 10.64
C GLY A 45 -12.01 -1.32 10.82
N ASP A 46 -11.34 -0.40 10.11
CA ASP A 46 -11.61 1.03 10.13
C ASP A 46 -12.33 1.49 8.85
N PRO A 47 -13.55 2.07 8.94
CA PRO A 47 -14.26 2.58 7.77
C PRO A 47 -13.68 3.91 7.22
N THR A 48 -12.83 4.61 7.98
CA THR A 48 -12.40 5.99 7.67
C THR A 48 -11.77 6.13 6.29
N TYR A 49 -10.93 5.17 5.91
CA TYR A 49 -10.17 5.21 4.66
C TYR A 49 -10.66 4.20 3.62
N ALA A 50 -11.75 3.46 3.88
CA ALA A 50 -12.19 2.35 3.02
C ALA A 50 -12.48 2.77 1.57
N ASN A 51 -12.94 4.01 1.38
CA ASN A 51 -13.24 4.59 0.08
C ASN A 51 -12.04 5.29 -0.58
N ASP A 52 -10.90 5.40 0.10
CA ASP A 52 -9.70 5.98 -0.48
C ASP A 52 -9.20 5.08 -1.59
N HIS A 53 -8.79 5.68 -2.71
CA HIS A 53 -8.18 4.94 -3.78
C HIS A 53 -6.70 4.71 -3.45
N LEU A 54 -6.32 3.46 -3.30
CA LEU A 54 -4.98 3.03 -2.96
C LEU A 54 -4.32 2.40 -4.18
N VAL A 55 -3.10 2.86 -4.49
CA VAL A 55 -2.17 2.15 -5.38
C VAL A 55 -1.01 1.66 -4.54
N MET A 56 -0.82 0.34 -4.48
CA MET A 56 0.37 -0.25 -3.87
C MET A 56 1.25 -0.88 -4.93
N LYS A 57 2.56 -0.76 -4.78
CA LYS A 57 3.56 -1.50 -5.57
C LYS A 57 4.56 -2.12 -4.63
N TRP A 58 5.01 -3.33 -4.92
CA TRP A 58 5.99 -3.99 -4.08
C TRP A 58 7.09 -4.69 -4.87
N SER A 59 8.21 -4.89 -4.19
CA SER A 59 9.38 -5.54 -4.77
C SER A 59 9.16 -7.05 -4.92
N ARG A 60 10.01 -7.70 -5.72
CA ARG A 60 10.00 -9.17 -5.80
C ARG A 60 10.35 -9.81 -4.45
N ALA A 61 11.28 -9.23 -3.69
CA ALA A 61 11.63 -9.74 -2.37
C ALA A 61 10.47 -9.61 -1.37
N TRP A 62 9.69 -8.52 -1.45
CA TRP A 62 8.45 -8.40 -0.69
C TRP A 62 7.44 -9.49 -1.07
N ASP A 63 7.24 -9.73 -2.37
CA ASP A 63 6.31 -10.74 -2.86
C ASP A 63 6.71 -12.16 -2.41
N ASP A 64 7.98 -12.50 -2.63
CA ASP A 64 8.56 -13.78 -2.24
C ASP A 64 8.39 -14.01 -0.72
N ALA A 65 8.60 -12.98 0.11
CA ALA A 65 8.47 -13.10 1.57
C ALA A 65 7.02 -13.10 2.06
N ARG A 66 6.24 -12.08 1.70
CA ARG A 66 4.88 -11.83 2.21
C ARG A 66 3.87 -12.86 1.77
N PHE A 67 4.01 -13.36 0.53
CA PHE A 67 3.01 -14.23 -0.11
C PHE A 67 3.53 -15.63 -0.42
N ASN A 68 4.86 -15.83 -0.50
CA ASN A 68 5.45 -17.12 -0.88
C ASN A 68 6.34 -17.75 0.21
N GLY A 69 6.46 -17.11 1.39
CA GLY A 69 7.15 -17.68 2.56
C GLY A 69 8.68 -17.71 2.47
N ALA A 70 9.28 -16.95 1.55
CA ALA A 70 10.72 -16.73 1.56
C ALA A 70 11.15 -15.86 2.77
N PRO A 71 12.44 -15.91 3.18
CA PRO A 71 12.95 -14.96 4.15
C PRO A 71 12.88 -13.52 3.64
N TRP A 72 12.60 -12.58 4.54
CA TRP A 72 12.73 -11.15 4.25
C TRP A 72 14.20 -10.75 4.03
N THR A 73 14.41 -9.72 3.21
CA THR A 73 15.73 -9.16 2.90
C THR A 73 15.65 -7.64 2.79
N CYS A 74 16.80 -6.93 2.80
CA CYS A 74 16.83 -5.48 2.59
C CYS A 74 16.26 -5.03 1.22
N ASP A 75 16.05 -5.95 0.28
CA ASP A 75 15.46 -5.67 -1.03
C ASP A 75 13.92 -5.66 -0.98
N ALA A 76 13.32 -6.06 0.15
CA ALA A 76 11.88 -6.05 0.34
C ALA A 76 11.39 -4.64 0.63
N TRP A 77 10.53 -4.13 -0.25
CA TRP A 77 9.94 -2.82 -0.11
C TRP A 77 8.51 -2.80 -0.68
N GLU A 78 7.71 -1.88 -0.16
CA GLU A 78 6.44 -1.48 -0.76
C GLU A 78 6.31 0.05 -0.84
N ASN A 79 5.42 0.48 -1.72
CA ASN A 79 5.05 1.87 -1.94
C ASN A 79 3.53 1.97 -1.86
N ASN A 80 3.02 2.88 -1.03
CA ASN A 80 1.58 3.09 -0.87
C ASN A 80 1.24 4.53 -1.26
N GLU A 81 0.41 4.68 -2.28
CA GLU A 81 -0.14 5.96 -2.75
C GLU A 81 -1.63 5.99 -2.41
N TRP A 82 -1.99 6.67 -1.32
CA TRP A 82 -3.37 6.84 -0.87
C TRP A 82 -3.98 8.12 -1.45
N ASN A 83 -5.20 8.03 -1.96
CA ASN A 83 -5.95 9.18 -2.46
C ASN A 83 -7.41 9.14 -2.00
N GLY A 84 -7.68 9.84 -0.90
CA GLY A 84 -9.01 10.11 -0.35
C GLY A 84 -9.64 11.42 -0.82
N ALA A 85 -9.01 12.15 -1.75
CA ALA A 85 -9.57 13.42 -2.26
C ALA A 85 -10.78 13.23 -3.21
N ALA A 86 -11.15 11.99 -3.51
CA ALA A 86 -12.35 11.67 -4.28
C ALA A 86 -13.63 11.84 -3.43
N PRO A 87 -14.80 12.10 -4.05
CA PRO A 87 -16.06 12.16 -3.31
C PRO A 87 -16.31 10.89 -2.49
N GLY A 88 -16.45 11.05 -1.17
CA GLY A 88 -16.69 9.94 -0.23
C GLY A 88 -15.42 9.31 0.36
N GLY A 89 -14.22 9.76 -0.02
CA GLY A 89 -12.96 9.42 0.63
C GLY A 89 -12.70 10.23 1.90
N SER A 90 -11.56 9.99 2.53
CA SER A 90 -11.11 10.61 3.78
C SER A 90 -10.82 12.10 3.66
N GLY A 91 -10.59 12.60 2.44
CA GLY A 91 -10.07 13.94 2.17
C GLY A 91 -8.55 14.03 2.24
N GLU A 92 -7.85 12.95 2.58
CA GLU A 92 -6.39 12.92 2.71
C GLU A 92 -5.70 12.33 1.47
N VAL A 93 -4.45 12.70 1.23
CA VAL A 93 -3.60 12.11 0.20
C VAL A 93 -2.25 11.82 0.81
N TRP A 94 -1.76 10.58 0.73
CA TRP A 94 -0.49 10.19 1.32
C TRP A 94 0.38 9.39 0.35
N HIS A 95 1.69 9.62 0.44
CA HIS A 95 2.70 8.79 -0.21
C HIS A 95 3.58 8.19 0.87
N TYR A 96 3.72 6.87 0.89
CA TYR A 96 4.65 6.16 1.76
C TYR A 96 5.63 5.33 0.94
N LYS A 97 6.88 5.30 1.40
CA LYS A 97 7.89 4.32 1.00
C LYS A 97 8.31 3.52 2.22
N ILE A 98 8.17 2.20 2.14
CA ILE A 98 8.35 1.31 3.27
C ILE A 98 9.33 0.20 2.87
N VAL A 99 10.29 -0.10 3.74
CA VAL A 99 11.29 -1.16 3.52
C VAL A 99 11.32 -2.10 4.72
N TRP A 100 11.68 -3.36 4.50
CA TRP A 100 11.97 -4.27 5.59
C TRP A 100 13.36 -3.97 6.17
N VAL A 101 13.44 -3.91 7.49
CA VAL A 101 14.69 -3.72 8.24
C VAL A 101 14.95 -4.85 9.24
N GLY A 102 13.96 -5.68 9.54
CA GLY A 102 14.11 -6.77 10.48
C GLY A 102 13.92 -6.35 11.94
N PRO A 103 14.00 -7.31 12.86
CA PRO A 103 13.65 -7.10 14.26
C PRO A 103 14.63 -6.18 15.01
N GLU A 104 15.83 -5.96 14.47
CA GLU A 104 16.81 -5.03 15.01
C GLU A 104 16.45 -3.55 14.76
N LEU A 105 15.47 -3.26 13.88
CA LEU A 105 15.00 -1.90 13.56
C LEU A 105 16.15 -0.93 13.28
N GLU A 106 16.34 0.10 14.11
CA GLU A 106 17.38 1.12 13.96
C GLU A 106 18.81 0.57 13.96
N ASP A 107 19.03 -0.60 14.58
CA ASP A 107 20.33 -1.27 14.60
C ASP A 107 20.56 -2.17 13.37
N SER A 108 19.57 -2.27 12.47
CA SER A 108 19.65 -3.08 11.26
C SER A 108 20.65 -2.54 10.25
N PRO A 109 21.39 -3.41 9.53
CA PRO A 109 22.18 -2.98 8.38
C PRO A 109 21.33 -2.46 7.20
N CYS A 110 20.01 -2.75 7.18
CA CYS A 110 19.09 -2.23 6.17
C CYS A 110 18.53 -0.84 6.53
N TRP A 111 18.66 -0.41 7.79
CA TRP A 111 18.06 0.82 8.32
C TRP A 111 18.63 2.06 7.64
N ARG A 112 17.79 3.08 7.47
CA ARG A 112 18.19 4.35 6.84
C ARG A 112 17.99 5.53 7.81
N PRO A 113 19.04 6.32 8.07
CA PRO A 113 18.89 7.50 8.92
C PRO A 113 17.79 8.44 8.37
N GLY A 114 16.85 8.85 9.22
CA GLY A 114 15.75 9.76 8.86
C GLY A 114 14.39 9.10 8.61
N GLY A 115 14.30 7.76 8.70
CA GLY A 115 13.03 7.04 8.77
C GLY A 115 12.52 6.82 10.19
N TYR A 116 11.40 6.09 10.30
CA TYR A 116 10.83 5.65 11.57
C TYR A 116 10.26 4.23 11.48
N PRO A 117 10.24 3.47 12.59
CA PRO A 117 9.81 2.08 12.57
C PRO A 117 8.29 1.96 12.44
N VAL A 118 7.84 0.96 11.68
CA VAL A 118 6.44 0.61 11.48
C VAL A 118 6.30 -0.91 11.43
N TRP A 119 5.14 -1.44 11.83
CA TRP A 119 4.81 -2.88 11.73
C TRP A 119 5.84 -3.84 12.36
N GLY A 120 6.61 -3.39 13.34
CA GLY A 120 7.53 -4.20 14.15
C GLY A 120 8.87 -4.56 13.50
N GLU A 121 8.96 -4.60 12.17
CA GLU A 121 10.19 -4.98 11.43
C GLU A 121 10.40 -4.15 10.14
N PHE A 122 9.64 -3.07 9.97
CA PHE A 122 9.67 -2.23 8.77
C PHE A 122 10.02 -0.79 9.13
N GLU A 123 10.50 -0.06 8.14
CA GLU A 123 10.85 1.34 8.24
C GLU A 123 10.09 2.13 7.17
N VAL A 124 9.46 3.24 7.57
CA VAL A 124 9.03 4.26 6.62
C VAL A 124 10.22 5.16 6.32
N ILE A 125 10.74 5.07 5.10
CA ILE A 125 11.92 5.83 4.64
C ILE A 125 11.54 7.14 3.96
N MET A 126 10.28 7.34 3.63
CA MET A 126 9.74 8.61 3.16
C MET A 126 8.23 8.58 3.30
N ASP A 127 7.69 9.67 3.83
CA ASP A 127 6.27 9.95 3.72
C ASP A 127 5.96 11.45 3.73
N HIS A 128 4.96 11.77 2.92
CA HIS A 128 4.38 13.10 2.85
C HIS A 128 2.95 13.01 2.36
N GLY A 129 2.17 14.04 2.65
CA GLY A 129 0.77 14.03 2.30
C GLY A 129 0.08 15.35 2.49
N THR A 130 -1.17 15.40 2.05
CA THR A 130 -2.09 16.51 2.31
C THR A 130 -3.15 16.02 3.28
N THR A 131 -3.33 16.71 4.40
CA THR A 131 -4.38 16.41 5.38
C THR A 131 -5.75 16.81 4.86
N ALA A 132 -6.82 16.38 5.54
CA ALA A 132 -8.19 16.78 5.20
C ALA A 132 -8.42 18.31 5.26
N ASP A 133 -7.60 19.03 6.04
CA ASP A 133 -7.61 20.50 6.16
C ASP A 133 -6.74 21.19 5.08
N ALA A 134 -6.30 20.45 4.06
CA ALA A 134 -5.48 20.92 2.93
C ALA A 134 -4.05 21.39 3.31
N GLU A 135 -3.51 20.94 4.44
CA GLU A 135 -2.12 21.19 4.82
C GLU A 135 -1.19 20.12 4.24
N HIS A 136 -0.11 20.52 3.56
CA HIS A 136 0.92 19.60 3.07
C HIS A 136 2.03 19.42 4.10
N VAL A 137 2.33 18.19 4.47
CA VAL A 137 3.31 17.85 5.51
C VAL A 137 4.25 16.73 5.06
N TRP A 138 5.44 16.70 5.64
CA TRP A 138 6.46 15.65 5.50
C TRP A 138 6.83 15.13 6.89
N TYR A 139 6.95 13.81 7.05
CA TYR A 139 7.38 13.22 8.33
C TYR A 139 8.73 12.50 8.21
N ALA A 140 8.87 11.54 7.29
CA ALA A 140 10.12 10.85 7.03
C ALA A 140 10.82 11.36 5.76
N HIS A 141 12.14 11.44 5.86
CA HIS A 141 13.02 11.65 4.72
C HIS A 141 14.33 10.91 4.96
N GLY A 142 14.26 9.59 4.84
CA GLY A 142 15.40 8.70 4.96
C GLY A 142 16.48 9.02 3.93
N GLU A 143 17.74 8.84 4.30
CA GLU A 143 18.89 9.06 3.42
C GLU A 143 19.62 7.72 3.16
N PRO A 144 19.41 7.05 2.01
CA PRO A 144 18.58 7.45 0.86
C PRO A 144 17.09 7.05 0.98
N SER A 145 16.20 7.88 0.43
CA SER A 145 14.75 7.65 0.36
C SER A 145 14.30 6.93 -0.93
N GLY A 146 15.25 6.38 -1.69
CA GLY A 146 15.01 5.56 -2.89
C GLY A 146 15.26 4.09 -2.61
N TYR A 147 14.56 3.18 -3.29
CA TYR A 147 14.67 1.73 -3.03
C TYR A 147 16.01 1.08 -3.42
N GLY A 148 16.99 1.86 -3.88
CA GLY A 148 18.17 1.35 -4.56
C GLY A 148 17.84 0.94 -5.99
N GLY A 149 18.78 1.18 -6.90
CA GLY A 149 18.70 0.71 -8.28
C GLY A 149 20.05 0.12 -8.64
N ASN A 150 20.04 -1.12 -9.11
CA ASN A 150 21.14 -1.65 -9.91
C ASN A 150 20.91 -1.27 -11.37
#